data_AF-A0AAV0GYF8-F1
#
_entry.id   AF-A0AAV0GYF8-F1
#
_cell.length_a   1.000
_cell.length_b   1.000
_cell.length_c   1.000
_cell.angle_alpha   90.00
_cell.angle_beta   90.00
_cell.angle_gamma   90.00
#
_symmetry.space_group_name_H-M   'P 1'
#
loop_
_entity.id
_entity.type
_entity.pdbx_description
1 polymer ?
#
loop_
_entity_poly.entity_id
_entity_poly.type
_entity_poly.pdbx_seq_one_letter_code
_entity_poly.pdbx_strand_id
1 'polypeptide(L)'
;MAELINRPDLMAKATEEIDRVVGKDSRLVQESDIGRLNYVKACAREAFRLHPLAPFNAPHVATQDTTVGGYFIPKGSHALLSRYGLGRNPKVWPDPLRFDPERHLENDGGVDEVALVEKELRFISFSTGRRGCVATVLGTCMTTMLLARLLQCFAWTPVGGNKTVDLSEAEDGLSLATPLMALPKTRLARHLYPVV
;
A
#
# COMPACT_ATOMS: atom_id res chain seq x y z
N MET A 1 0.91 6.33 5.36
CA MET A 1 0.63 7.35 6.40
C MET A 1 0.50 8.75 5.83
N ALA A 2 1.51 9.29 5.14
CA ALA A 2 1.48 10.65 4.57
C ALA A 2 0.19 10.97 3.79
N GLU A 3 -0.20 10.10 2.85
CA GLU A 3 -1.45 10.20 2.09
C GLU A 3 -2.71 10.26 2.97
N LEU A 4 -2.79 9.37 3.98
CA LEU A 4 -3.94 9.33 4.88
C LEU A 4 -4.01 10.57 5.78
N ILE A 5 -2.87 11.14 6.19
CA ILE A 5 -2.85 12.38 6.99
C ILE A 5 -3.44 13.55 6.18
N ASN A 6 -3.16 13.61 4.87
CA ASN A 6 -3.76 14.57 3.96
C ASN A 6 -5.23 14.28 3.63
N ARG A 7 -5.73 13.09 3.97
CA ARG A 7 -7.08 12.63 3.67
C ARG A 7 -7.78 12.11 4.93
N PRO A 8 -8.18 13.02 5.85
CA PRO A 8 -8.84 12.64 7.10
C PRO A 8 -10.11 11.80 6.89
N ASP A 9 -10.81 12.00 5.77
CA ASP A 9 -11.96 11.22 5.36
C ASP A 9 -11.61 9.73 5.15
N LEU A 10 -10.52 9.45 4.43
CA LEU A 10 -10.06 8.07 4.21
C LEU A 10 -9.47 7.47 5.48
N MET A 11 -8.75 8.27 6.28
CA MET A 11 -8.22 7.84 7.57
C MET A 11 -9.34 7.46 8.56
N ALA A 12 -10.44 8.22 8.56
CA ALA A 12 -11.63 7.93 9.37
C ALA A 12 -12.28 6.61 8.94
N LYS A 13 -12.50 6.37 7.64
CA LYS A 13 -13.04 5.09 7.15
C LYS A 13 -12.21 3.88 7.57
N ALA A 14 -10.88 3.96 7.42
CA ALA A 14 -9.98 2.89 7.84
C ALA A 14 -10.03 2.65 9.36
N THR A 15 -10.13 3.74 10.12
CA THR A 15 -10.31 3.71 11.57
C THR A 15 -11.63 3.06 11.99
N GLU A 16 -12.73 3.43 11.34
CA GLU A 16 -14.05 2.88 11.63
C GLU A 16 -14.14 1.39 11.31
N GLU A 17 -13.47 0.93 10.25
CA GLU A 17 -13.31 -0.50 9.98
C GLU A 17 -12.62 -1.21 11.14
N ILE A 18 -11.50 -0.68 11.63
CA ILE A 18 -10.77 -1.28 12.75
C ILE A 18 -11.63 -1.32 14.01
N ASP A 19 -12.29 -0.21 14.34
CA ASP A 19 -13.16 -0.10 15.52
C ASP A 19 -14.34 -1.09 15.44
N ARG A 20 -14.89 -1.33 14.24
CA ARG A 20 -15.95 -2.33 14.00
C ARG A 20 -15.46 -3.77 14.13
N VAL A 21 -14.27 -4.08 13.61
CA VAL A 21 -13.73 -5.46 13.55
C VAL A 21 -13.17 -5.91 14.90
N VAL A 22 -12.47 -5.00 15.60
CA VAL A 22 -11.75 -5.31 16.82
C VAL A 22 -12.51 -4.84 18.05
N GLY A 23 -13.24 -3.73 17.96
CA GLY A 23 -13.79 -2.99 19.10
C GLY A 23 -12.84 -1.88 19.55
N LYS A 24 -13.39 -0.68 19.76
CA LYS A 24 -12.60 0.52 20.09
C LYS A 24 -11.82 0.41 21.40
N ASP A 25 -12.42 -0.19 22.44
CA ASP A 25 -11.83 -0.24 23.79
C ASP A 25 -11.63 -1.70 24.28
N SER A 26 -11.52 -2.65 23.36
CA SER A 26 -11.42 -4.08 23.69
C SER A 26 -9.97 -4.57 23.77
N ARG A 27 -9.25 -4.56 22.64
CA ARG A 27 -7.89 -5.09 22.46
C ARG A 27 -7.21 -4.46 21.25
N LEU A 28 -5.90 -4.65 21.14
CA LEU A 28 -5.16 -4.30 19.93
C LEU A 28 -5.47 -5.26 18.77
N VAL A 29 -5.33 -4.76 17.54
CA VAL A 29 -5.40 -5.58 16.32
C VAL A 29 -4.45 -6.77 16.42
N GLN A 30 -4.95 -7.96 16.08
CA GLN A 30 -4.20 -9.21 16.01
C GLN A 30 -4.18 -9.75 14.59
N GLU A 31 -3.31 -10.72 14.32
CA GLU A 31 -3.19 -11.34 12.99
C GLU A 31 -4.49 -11.96 12.48
N SER A 32 -5.28 -12.56 13.38
CA SER A 32 -6.59 -13.15 13.07
C SER A 32 -7.63 -12.15 12.56
N ASP A 33 -7.41 -10.85 12.75
CA ASP A 33 -8.31 -9.80 12.27
C ASP A 33 -8.06 -9.41 10.81
N ILE A 34 -6.86 -9.69 10.28
CA ILE A 34 -6.38 -9.16 8.99
C ILE A 34 -7.33 -9.46 7.83
N GLY A 35 -7.93 -10.66 7.82
CA GLY A 35 -8.88 -11.07 6.78
C GLY A 35 -10.11 -10.16 6.68
N ARG A 36 -10.44 -9.43 7.75
CA ARG A 36 -11.60 -8.54 7.86
C ARG A 36 -11.26 -7.05 7.71
N LEU A 37 -9.97 -6.71 7.53
CA LEU A 37 -9.47 -5.34 7.40
C LEU A 37 -9.27 -4.95 5.93
N ASN A 38 -10.33 -5.05 5.13
CA ASN A 38 -10.27 -4.86 3.68
C ASN A 38 -9.96 -3.42 3.29
N TYR A 39 -10.54 -2.44 3.96
CA TYR A 39 -10.27 -1.03 3.70
C TYR A 39 -8.84 -0.64 4.09
N VAL A 40 -8.32 -1.13 5.23
CA VAL A 40 -6.91 -0.94 5.59
C VAL A 40 -5.98 -1.55 4.53
N LYS A 41 -6.29 -2.76 4.05
CA LYS A 41 -5.53 -3.39 2.95
C LYS A 41 -5.66 -2.61 1.65
N ALA A 42 -6.82 -2.07 1.33
CA ALA A 42 -7.02 -1.21 0.17
C ALA A 42 -6.16 0.07 0.25
N CYS A 43 -6.05 0.69 1.43
CA CYS A 43 -5.16 1.83 1.65
C CYS A 43 -3.69 1.46 1.42
N ALA A 44 -3.24 0.30 1.93
CA ALA A 44 -1.88 -0.17 1.72
C ALA A 44 -1.61 -0.53 0.25
N ARG A 45 -2.58 -1.17 -0.42
CA ARG A 45 -2.51 -1.54 -1.84
C ARG A 45 -2.42 -0.31 -2.73
N GLU A 46 -3.21 0.71 -2.44
CA GLU A 46 -3.17 1.98 -3.16
C GLU A 46 -1.83 2.70 -2.95
N ALA A 47 -1.27 2.63 -1.73
CA ALA A 47 0.07 3.14 -1.48
C ALA A 47 1.14 2.39 -2.28
N PHE A 48 1.05 1.05 -2.42
CA PHE A 48 1.99 0.29 -3.25
C PHE A 48 1.87 0.61 -4.75
N ARG A 49 0.65 0.90 -5.22
CA ARG A 49 0.41 1.31 -6.61
C ARG A 49 1.01 2.69 -6.87
N LEU A 50 0.68 3.67 -6.03
CA LEU A 50 1.05 5.05 -6.26
C LEU A 50 2.52 5.30 -5.90
N HIS A 51 3.00 4.76 -4.78
CA HIS A 51 4.33 5.02 -4.19
C HIS A 51 5.16 3.72 -4.10
N PRO A 52 5.69 3.22 -5.22
CA PRO A 52 6.44 1.97 -5.23
C PRO A 52 7.78 2.12 -4.49
N LEU A 53 8.23 1.03 -3.85
CA LEU A 53 9.51 1.00 -3.12
C LEU A 53 10.74 1.16 -4.03
N ALA A 54 10.61 0.79 -5.31
CA ALA A 54 11.70 0.81 -6.29
C ALA A 54 11.16 1.22 -7.67
N PRO A 55 11.99 1.84 -8.54
CA PRO A 55 11.50 2.32 -9.84
C PRO A 55 11.19 1.18 -10.80
N PHE A 56 11.87 0.04 -10.67
CA PHE A 56 11.72 -1.14 -11.52
C PHE A 56 11.57 -2.43 -10.70
N ASN A 57 11.17 -3.53 -11.34
CA ASN A 57 11.33 -4.88 -10.77
C ASN A 57 12.82 -5.25 -10.67
N ALA A 58 13.11 -6.31 -9.89
CA ALA A 58 14.42 -6.94 -9.95
C ALA A 58 14.69 -7.40 -11.40
N PRO A 59 15.87 -7.11 -11.99
CA PRO A 59 16.13 -7.43 -13.39
C PRO A 59 15.90 -8.92 -13.68
N HIS A 60 15.08 -9.19 -14.70
CA HIS A 60 14.92 -10.53 -15.24
C HIS A 60 15.73 -10.67 -16.52
N VAL A 61 16.07 -11.91 -16.88
CA VAL A 61 16.79 -12.22 -18.12
C VAL A 61 16.04 -13.28 -18.89
N ALA A 62 15.85 -13.06 -20.20
CA ALA A 62 15.24 -14.04 -21.09
C ALA A 62 16.13 -15.29 -21.19
N THR A 63 15.61 -16.45 -20.78
CA THR A 63 16.38 -17.71 -20.80
C THR A 63 16.44 -18.36 -22.18
N GLN A 64 15.58 -17.93 -23.10
CA GLN A 64 15.50 -18.36 -24.48
C GLN A 64 14.87 -17.23 -25.31
N ASP A 65 15.00 -17.33 -26.63
CA ASP A 65 14.30 -16.45 -27.57
C ASP A 65 12.79 -16.56 -27.34
N THR A 66 12.11 -15.41 -27.29
CA THR A 66 10.68 -15.35 -26.98
C THR A 66 10.01 -14.18 -27.69
N THR A 67 8.70 -14.06 -27.55
CA THR A 67 7.91 -12.94 -28.06
C THR A 67 6.94 -12.47 -26.99
N VAL A 68 6.90 -11.16 -26.72
CA VAL A 68 5.99 -10.53 -25.75
C VAL A 68 5.33 -9.33 -26.40
N GLY A 69 4.00 -9.27 -26.37
CA GLY A 69 3.24 -8.16 -26.97
C GLY A 69 3.50 -7.97 -28.49
N GLY A 70 3.85 -9.05 -29.20
CA GLY A 70 4.24 -8.99 -30.62
C GLY A 70 5.70 -8.65 -30.90
N TYR A 71 6.50 -8.36 -29.87
CA TYR A 71 7.93 -8.03 -30.02
C TYR A 71 8.82 -9.23 -29.75
N PHE A 72 9.75 -9.52 -30.67
CA PHE A 72 10.78 -10.54 -30.48
C PHE A 72 11.80 -10.08 -29.43
N ILE A 73 12.08 -10.96 -28.46
CA ILE A 73 13.04 -10.73 -27.38
C ILE A 73 14.09 -11.85 -27.45
N PRO A 74 15.33 -11.54 -27.82
CA PRO A 74 16.42 -12.50 -27.83
C PRO A 74 16.72 -13.08 -26.44
N LYS A 75 17.23 -14.31 -26.43
CA LYS A 75 17.85 -14.90 -25.24
C LYS A 75 18.95 -13.99 -24.69
N GLY A 76 18.99 -13.83 -23.38
CA GLY A 76 19.97 -12.99 -22.69
C GLY A 76 19.55 -11.52 -22.53
N SER A 77 18.45 -11.09 -23.16
CA SER A 77 17.94 -9.73 -22.96
C SER A 77 17.45 -9.51 -21.52
N HIS A 78 17.79 -8.37 -20.95
CA HIS A 78 17.26 -7.92 -19.66
C HIS A 78 15.84 -7.37 -19.82
N ALA A 79 14.95 -7.76 -18.92
CA ALA A 79 13.57 -7.27 -18.85
C ALA A 79 13.37 -6.46 -17.57
N LEU A 80 13.08 -5.18 -17.76
CA LEU A 80 12.77 -4.21 -16.72
C LEU A 80 11.37 -3.62 -16.97
N LEU A 81 10.55 -3.65 -15.94
CA LEU A 81 9.19 -3.14 -15.89
C LEU A 81 9.17 -1.97 -14.91
N SER A 82 8.77 -0.79 -15.39
CA SER A 82 8.66 0.39 -14.55
C SER A 82 7.50 0.21 -13.57
N ARG A 83 7.80 0.09 -12.27
CA ARG A 83 6.76 0.03 -11.22
C ARG A 83 6.00 1.35 -11.17
N TYR A 84 6.74 2.44 -11.24
CA TYR A 84 6.23 3.80 -11.27
C TYR A 84 5.27 4.01 -12.46
N GLY A 85 5.72 3.64 -13.66
CA GLY A 85 4.94 3.80 -14.88
C GLY A 85 3.68 2.93 -14.91
N LEU A 86 3.76 1.67 -14.47
CA LEU A 86 2.59 0.78 -14.40
C LEU A 86 1.54 1.29 -13.42
N GLY A 87 1.98 1.62 -12.19
CA GLY A 87 1.10 2.12 -11.15
C GLY A 87 0.38 3.41 -11.54
N ARG A 88 1.01 4.28 -12.32
CA ARG A 88 0.49 5.61 -12.69
C ARG A 88 0.01 5.71 -14.15
N ASN A 89 -0.20 4.58 -14.83
CA ASN A 89 -0.60 4.57 -16.23
C ASN A 89 -2.07 5.05 -16.41
N PRO A 90 -2.33 6.21 -17.06
CA PRO A 90 -3.69 6.73 -17.25
C PRO A 90 -4.58 5.83 -18.15
N LYS A 91 -3.99 4.92 -18.93
CA LYS A 91 -4.74 3.96 -19.75
C LYS A 91 -5.35 2.82 -18.91
N VAL A 92 -4.84 2.61 -17.70
CA VAL A 92 -5.26 1.53 -16.80
C VAL A 92 -5.97 2.10 -15.57
N TRP A 93 -5.51 3.26 -15.07
CA TRP A 93 -6.00 3.87 -13.84
C TRP A 93 -6.66 5.22 -14.13
N PRO A 94 -7.99 5.34 -13.91
CA PRO A 94 -8.66 6.63 -13.87
C PRO A 94 -8.11 7.47 -12.72
N ASP A 95 -7.84 8.76 -12.98
CA ASP A 95 -7.14 9.68 -12.07
C ASP A 95 -5.88 9.03 -11.46
N PRO A 96 -4.87 8.69 -12.28
CA PRO A 96 -3.79 7.78 -11.87
C PRO A 96 -2.93 8.30 -10.73
N LEU A 97 -2.89 9.62 -10.53
CA LEU A 97 -2.12 10.26 -9.46
C LEU A 97 -2.92 10.50 -8.19
N ARG A 98 -4.25 10.29 -8.22
CA ARG A 98 -5.11 10.45 -7.05
C ARG A 98 -4.99 9.21 -6.17
N PHE A 99 -4.69 9.43 -4.88
CA PHE A 99 -4.77 8.39 -3.87
C PHE A 99 -6.25 8.07 -3.57
N ASP A 100 -6.68 6.90 -4.02
CA ASP A 100 -8.06 6.43 -3.90
C ASP A 100 -8.10 4.92 -3.58
N PRO A 101 -8.25 4.54 -2.29
CA PRO A 101 -8.37 3.14 -1.88
C PRO A 101 -9.62 2.43 -2.41
N GLU A 102 -10.71 3.16 -2.69
CA GLU A 102 -12.02 2.58 -3.05
C GLU A 102 -11.92 1.74 -4.34
N ARG A 103 -11.02 2.10 -5.27
CA ARG A 103 -10.77 1.36 -6.52
C ARG A 103 -10.32 -0.09 -6.33
N HIS A 104 -9.88 -0.45 -5.12
CA HIS A 104 -9.46 -1.80 -4.78
C HIS A 104 -10.55 -2.61 -4.06
N LEU A 105 -11.71 -2.01 -3.80
CA LEU A 105 -12.84 -2.65 -3.14
C LEU A 105 -13.88 -3.19 -4.13
N GLU A 106 -13.87 -2.72 -5.38
CA GLU A 106 -14.97 -2.92 -6.34
C GLU A 106 -14.73 -4.00 -7.42
N ASN A 107 -13.73 -4.87 -7.30
CA ASN A 107 -13.50 -5.90 -8.33
C ASN A 107 -14.12 -7.27 -7.98
N ASP A 108 -15.01 -7.71 -8.89
CA ASP A 108 -15.55 -9.05 -9.18
C ASP A 108 -16.53 -9.71 -8.19
N GLY A 109 -17.75 -9.17 -8.12
CA GLY A 109 -18.97 -10.02 -7.99
C GLY A 109 -19.14 -10.82 -6.69
N GLY A 110 -18.34 -10.55 -5.66
CA GLY A 110 -18.38 -11.24 -4.37
C GLY A 110 -17.60 -10.47 -3.31
N VAL A 111 -17.86 -10.80 -2.05
CA VAL A 111 -17.19 -10.26 -0.86
C VAL A 111 -15.76 -10.84 -0.77
N ASP A 112 -14.94 -10.61 -1.79
CA ASP A 112 -13.60 -11.17 -1.82
C ASP A 112 -12.66 -10.32 -0.97
N GLU A 113 -11.80 -11.02 -0.24
CA GLU A 113 -10.79 -10.43 0.60
C GLU A 113 -9.80 -9.60 -0.24
N VAL A 114 -9.59 -8.32 0.12
CA VAL A 114 -8.59 -7.47 -0.56
C VAL A 114 -7.21 -8.08 -0.35
N ALA A 115 -6.59 -8.55 -1.42
CA ALA A 115 -5.20 -9.01 -1.42
C ALA A 115 -4.25 -7.83 -1.64
N LEU A 116 -3.00 -7.90 -1.17
CA LEU A 116 -1.95 -6.93 -1.54
C LEU A 116 -1.16 -7.35 -2.80
N VAL A 117 -1.33 -8.59 -3.24
CA VAL A 117 -0.73 -9.11 -4.48
C VAL A 117 -1.51 -8.62 -5.68
N GLU A 118 -0.82 -8.13 -6.71
CA GLU A 118 -1.41 -7.83 -8.02
C GLU A 118 -1.01 -8.91 -9.01
N LYS A 119 -1.98 -9.78 -9.35
CA LYS A 119 -1.76 -10.92 -10.24
C LYS A 119 -1.74 -10.51 -11.70
N GLU A 120 -2.46 -9.46 -12.07
CA GLU A 120 -2.62 -8.99 -13.44
C GLU A 120 -1.52 -8.02 -13.88
N LEU A 121 -0.58 -7.70 -12.98
CA LEU A 121 0.54 -6.78 -13.24
C LEU A 121 0.11 -5.37 -13.69
N ARG A 122 -1.11 -4.94 -13.33
CA ARG A 122 -1.56 -3.54 -13.46
C ARG A 122 -0.66 -2.56 -12.69
N PHE A 123 -0.03 -3.06 -11.63
CA PHE A 123 1.14 -2.49 -10.96
C PHE A 123 1.93 -3.65 -10.32
N ILE A 124 3.12 -3.38 -9.76
CA ILE A 124 3.98 -4.43 -9.18
C ILE A 124 4.17 -4.20 -7.68
N SER A 125 3.45 -4.99 -6.87
CA SER A 125 3.72 -5.12 -5.43
C SER A 125 4.74 -6.23 -5.17
N PHE A 126 4.27 -7.44 -4.87
CA PHE A 126 5.06 -8.63 -4.55
C PHE A 126 5.58 -9.39 -5.78
N SER A 127 5.46 -8.83 -6.98
CA SER A 127 5.75 -9.51 -8.25
C SER A 127 4.88 -10.78 -8.44
N THR A 128 5.08 -11.52 -9.53
CA THR A 128 4.36 -12.76 -9.84
C THR A 128 5.24 -13.75 -10.59
N GLY A 129 4.72 -14.96 -10.82
CA GLY A 129 5.40 -16.03 -11.54
C GLY A 129 6.57 -16.65 -10.78
N ARG A 130 7.52 -17.25 -11.51
CA ARG A 130 8.65 -18.02 -10.94
C ARG A 130 9.57 -17.23 -10.00
N ARG A 131 9.54 -15.90 -10.06
CA ARG A 131 10.34 -14.98 -9.22
C ARG A 131 9.46 -14.02 -8.40
N GLY A 132 8.21 -14.42 -8.14
CA GLY A 132 7.36 -13.74 -7.17
C GLY A 132 7.99 -13.74 -5.78
N CYS A 133 7.64 -12.76 -4.96
CA CYS A 133 8.12 -12.67 -3.59
C CYS A 133 7.67 -13.88 -2.77
N VAL A 134 8.63 -14.62 -2.22
CA VAL A 134 8.37 -15.78 -1.36
C VAL A 134 7.75 -15.41 -0.01
N ALA A 135 7.92 -14.16 0.44
CA ALA A 135 7.44 -13.66 1.72
C ALA A 135 6.11 -12.91 1.62
N THR A 136 5.30 -13.18 0.60
CA THR A 136 4.04 -12.45 0.34
C THR A 136 3.08 -12.47 1.52
N VAL A 137 2.90 -13.64 2.17
CA VAL A 137 2.01 -13.79 3.33
C VAL A 137 2.53 -12.96 4.51
N LEU A 138 3.82 -13.12 4.85
CA LEU A 138 4.46 -12.36 5.92
C LEU A 138 4.42 -10.84 5.66
N GLY A 139 4.77 -10.40 4.45
CA GLY A 139 4.76 -8.99 4.06
C GLY A 139 3.36 -8.38 4.11
N THR A 140 2.33 -9.14 3.73
CA THR A 140 0.93 -8.73 3.86
C THR A 140 0.51 -8.61 5.32
N CYS A 141 0.89 -9.59 6.15
CA CYS A 141 0.61 -9.59 7.57
C CYS A 141 1.24 -8.36 8.26
N MET A 142 2.55 -8.18 8.08
CA MET A 142 3.30 -7.07 8.68
C MET A 142 2.79 -5.70 8.23
N THR A 143 2.54 -5.52 6.93
CA THR A 143 2.07 -4.23 6.38
C THR A 143 0.69 -3.88 6.93
N THR A 144 -0.24 -4.84 6.88
CA THR A 144 -1.62 -4.62 7.36
C THR A 144 -1.64 -4.38 8.86
N MET A 145 -0.94 -5.20 9.66
CA MET A 145 -0.90 -5.02 11.11
C MET A 145 -0.25 -3.71 11.53
N LEU A 146 0.87 -3.33 10.90
CA LEU A 146 1.54 -2.08 11.22
C LEU A 146 0.64 -0.89 10.93
N LEU A 147 0.06 -0.82 9.73
CA LEU A 147 -0.85 0.26 9.37
C LEU A 147 -2.08 0.28 10.28
N ALA A 148 -2.71 -0.87 10.50
CA ALA A 148 -3.88 -0.98 11.37
C ALA A 148 -3.58 -0.50 12.79
N ARG A 149 -2.45 -0.91 13.39
CA ARG A 149 -2.08 -0.47 14.75
C ARG A 149 -1.72 1.01 14.83
N LEU A 150 -1.06 1.57 13.81
CA LEU A 150 -0.80 3.02 13.76
C LEU A 150 -2.11 3.82 13.72
N LEU A 151 -3.09 3.35 12.95
CA LEU A 151 -4.41 3.99 12.85
C LEU A 151 -5.25 3.78 14.11
N GLN A 152 -5.27 2.55 14.66
CA GLN A 152 -6.01 2.19 15.86
C GLN A 152 -5.53 3.02 17.06
N CYS A 153 -4.22 3.04 17.28
CA CYS A 153 -3.62 3.57 18.50
C CYS A 153 -3.53 5.10 18.50
N PHE A 154 -3.48 5.75 17.33
CA PHE A 154 -3.15 7.17 17.26
C PHE A 154 -4.02 7.93 16.26
N ALA A 155 -4.43 9.13 16.66
CA ALA A 155 -4.80 10.19 15.74
C ALA A 155 -3.53 10.93 15.32
N TRP A 156 -3.44 11.32 14.05
CA TRP A 156 -2.22 11.90 13.47
C TRP A 156 -2.46 13.33 13.02
N THR A 157 -1.54 14.23 13.39
CA THR A 157 -1.57 15.63 12.92
C THR A 157 -0.22 16.00 12.30
N PRO A 158 -0.19 16.71 11.16
CA PRO A 158 1.07 17.18 10.58
C PRO A 158 1.77 18.19 11.49
N VAL A 159 3.11 18.26 11.40
CA VAL A 159 3.97 19.21 12.13
C VAL A 159 4.36 20.39 11.25
N GLY A 160 4.49 21.58 11.85
CA GLY A 160 4.72 22.83 11.13
C GLY A 160 3.39 23.41 10.67
N GLY A 161 3.21 24.73 10.72
CA GLY A 161 1.91 25.42 10.56
C GLY A 161 1.09 25.13 9.28
N ASN A 162 1.59 24.28 8.38
CA ASN A 162 0.85 23.75 7.25
C ASN A 162 -0.10 22.63 7.70
N LYS A 163 -1.36 22.71 7.27
CA LYS A 163 -2.39 21.71 7.56
C LYS A 163 -2.24 20.41 6.76
N THR A 164 -1.24 20.32 5.87
CA THR A 164 -1.03 19.23 4.92
C THR A 164 0.44 18.83 4.87
N VAL A 165 0.70 17.53 4.73
CA VAL A 165 2.00 16.94 4.43
C VAL A 165 2.36 17.22 2.97
N ASP A 166 3.59 17.65 2.72
CA ASP A 166 4.14 17.73 1.36
C ASP A 166 4.43 16.31 0.82
N LEU A 167 3.83 15.98 -0.32
CA LEU A 167 3.97 14.69 -0.99
C LEU A 167 4.92 14.73 -2.18
N SER A 168 5.64 15.83 -2.37
CA SER A 168 6.66 15.94 -3.41
C SER A 168 7.72 14.84 -3.26
N GLU A 169 8.11 14.24 -4.38
CA GLU A 169 9.16 13.23 -4.45
C GLU A 169 10.54 13.91 -4.52
N ALA A 170 11.55 13.28 -3.90
CA ALA A 170 12.93 13.70 -4.02
C ALA A 170 13.42 13.59 -5.48
N GLU A 171 14.29 14.49 -5.92
CA GLU A 171 14.77 14.51 -7.30
C GLU A 171 15.51 13.23 -7.72
N ASP A 172 16.17 12.56 -6.77
CA ASP A 172 17.03 11.40 -6.98
C ASP A 172 16.38 10.06 -6.59
N GLY A 173 15.10 10.04 -6.25
CA GLY A 173 14.48 8.85 -5.69
C GLY A 173 12.96 8.82 -5.68
N LEU A 174 12.43 7.82 -4.98
CA LEU A 174 10.98 7.61 -4.79
C LEU A 174 10.53 7.98 -3.37
N SER A 175 11.45 8.48 -2.55
CA SER A 175 11.13 9.00 -1.22
C SER A 175 10.53 10.39 -1.31
N LEU A 176 9.89 10.83 -0.23
CA LEU A 176 9.48 12.23 -0.08
C LEU A 176 10.70 13.16 -0.12
N ALA A 177 10.56 14.32 -0.78
CA ALA A 177 11.59 15.35 -0.81
C ALA A 177 11.86 15.94 0.57
N THR A 178 10.82 15.99 1.41
CA THR A 178 10.92 16.39 2.82
C THR A 178 10.49 15.25 3.73
N PRO A 179 11.19 15.01 4.86
CA PRO A 179 10.79 13.97 5.80
C PRO A 179 9.36 14.18 6.34
N LEU A 180 8.58 13.10 6.45
CA LEU A 180 7.28 13.14 7.08
C LEU A 180 7.44 13.44 8.58
N MET A 181 6.95 14.60 9.00
CA MET A 181 6.86 15.00 10.40
C MET A 181 5.38 15.03 10.84
N ALA A 182 5.00 14.12 11.75
CA ALA A 182 3.64 14.01 12.26
C ALA A 182 3.63 13.69 13.76
N LEU A 183 2.68 14.27 14.49
CA LEU A 183 2.48 14.02 15.92
C LEU A 183 1.41 12.95 16.12
N PRO A 184 1.72 11.85 16.83
CA PRO A 184 0.72 10.90 17.28
C PRO A 184 0.04 11.40 18.56
N LYS A 185 -1.29 11.44 18.57
CA LYS A 185 -2.11 11.60 19.77
C LYS A 185 -2.79 10.28 20.09
N THR A 186 -2.65 9.78 21.31
CA THR A 186 -3.27 8.52 21.73
C THR A 186 -4.78 8.57 21.57
N ARG A 187 -5.36 7.49 21.02
CA ARG A 187 -6.80 7.33 20.77
C ARG A 187 -7.49 6.39 21.75
N LEU A 188 -6.77 5.35 22.21
CA LEU A 188 -7.33 4.27 23.01
C LEU A 188 -7.20 4.55 24.50
N ALA A 189 -7.90 3.77 25.32
CA ALA A 189 -7.71 3.79 26.76
C ALA A 189 -6.26 3.41 27.13
N ARG A 190 -5.70 4.07 28.17
CA ARG A 190 -4.29 3.93 28.57
C ARG A 190 -3.85 2.48 28.82
N HIS A 191 -4.74 1.64 29.35
CA HIS A 191 -4.44 0.25 29.68
C HIS A 191 -4.21 -0.66 28.45
N LEU A 192 -4.61 -0.22 27.25
CA LEU A 192 -4.41 -0.97 26.01
C LEU A 192 -3.02 -0.74 25.40
N TYR A 193 -2.27 0.25 25.88
CA TYR A 193 -0.89 0.45 25.48
C TYR A 193 0.02 -0.42 26.36
N PRO A 194 0.90 -1.25 25.76
CA PRO A 194 1.87 -2.02 26.53
C PRO A 194 2.71 -1.08 27.40
N VAL A 195 2.83 -1.40 28.68
CA VAL A 195 3.80 -0.73 29.55
C VAL A 195 5.16 -1.33 29.18
N VAL A 196 6.03 -0.52 28.58
CA VAL A 196 7.43 -0.88 28.27
C VAL A 196 8.28 -0.61 29.50
#